data_AF-A0A5N5NKD7-F1
#
_entry.id   AF-A0A5N5NKD7-F1
#
_cell.length_a   1.000
_cell.length_b   1.000
_cell.length_c   1.000
_cell.angle_alpha   90.00
_cell.angle_beta   90.00
_cell.angle_gamma   90.00
#
_symmetry.space_group_name_H-M   'P 1'
#
loop_
_entity.id
_entity.type
_entity.pdbx_description
1 polymer ?
#
loop_
_entity_poly.entity_id
_entity_poly.type
_entity_poly.pdbx_seq_one_letter_code
_entity_poly.pdbx_strand_id
1 'polypeptide(L)'
;MKLEFFQRKFWTASRQCATLDGKCSISCDDDHINCYLIDNNGFILVAEDSSLTGVFFGEAEGAVMSKLLSMGSFKRVTLYDYQAICRIYAESSDSSSSLLDPYFAFFTTVKWLLTELVIFLMEFNLYSWWHLDVTAQAQREGRTMLVPCDTEYPAFISERTIKETTGNIDCEDCIKSFVIQQIPSSNLFMVVVDNKCDCKEFGPITMDPIEIIRTEDVQTHATHSILRKTLWNVARR
;
A
#
# COMPACT_ATOMS: atom_id res chain seq x y z
N MET A 1 7.77 -20.84 -20.27
CA MET A 1 9.14 -21.09 -19.77
C MET A 1 9.05 -21.13 -18.24
N LYS A 2 9.70 -22.07 -17.54
CA LYS A 2 9.67 -22.08 -16.05
C LYS A 2 10.62 -20.99 -15.53
N LEU A 3 10.18 -20.19 -14.56
CA LEU A 3 10.94 -19.07 -13.96
C LEU A 3 12.32 -19.50 -13.48
N GLU A 4 12.38 -20.63 -12.79
CA GLU A 4 13.61 -21.30 -12.31
C GLU A 4 14.67 -21.51 -13.41
N PHE A 5 14.24 -21.93 -14.60
CA PHE A 5 15.16 -22.18 -15.71
C PHE A 5 15.73 -20.87 -16.27
N PHE A 6 14.89 -19.84 -16.33
CA PHE A 6 15.30 -18.51 -16.75
C PHE A 6 16.30 -17.91 -15.75
N GLN A 7 16.00 -17.97 -14.45
CA GLN A 7 16.87 -17.50 -13.38
C GLN A 7 18.25 -18.19 -13.43
N ARG A 8 18.30 -19.52 -13.55
CA ARG A 8 19.57 -20.24 -13.66
C ARG A 8 20.40 -19.81 -14.87
N LYS A 9 19.76 -19.63 -16.03
CA LYS A 9 20.45 -19.16 -17.24
C LYS A 9 20.96 -17.73 -17.09
N PHE A 10 20.15 -16.86 -16.51
CA PHE A 10 20.53 -15.48 -16.23
C PHE A 10 21.75 -15.42 -15.30
N TRP A 11 21.71 -16.13 -14.17
CA TRP A 11 22.84 -16.21 -13.24
C TRP A 11 24.10 -16.80 -13.84
N THR A 12 23.96 -17.81 -14.70
CA THR A 12 25.11 -18.38 -15.41
C THR A 12 25.74 -17.34 -16.33
N ALA A 13 24.94 -16.51 -17.01
CA ALA A 13 25.43 -15.47 -17.90
C ALA A 13 26.00 -14.26 -17.15
N SER A 14 25.38 -13.82 -16.05
CA SER A 14 25.83 -12.66 -15.28
C SER A 14 27.15 -12.89 -14.53
N ARG A 15 27.47 -14.14 -14.20
CA ARG A 15 28.77 -14.55 -13.64
C ARG A 15 29.84 -14.76 -14.72
N GLN A 16 29.44 -15.02 -15.96
CA GLN A 16 30.34 -15.23 -17.08
C GLN A 16 30.81 -13.89 -17.66
N CYS A 17 31.89 -13.36 -17.11
CA CYS A 17 32.54 -12.18 -17.66
C CYS A 17 33.43 -12.57 -18.85
N ALA A 18 33.01 -12.24 -20.08
CA ALA A 18 33.79 -12.53 -21.29
C ALA A 18 35.01 -11.60 -21.38
N THR A 19 36.19 -12.14 -21.10
CA THR A 19 37.48 -11.48 -21.27
C THR A 19 37.81 -11.33 -22.75
N LEU A 20 37.39 -10.22 -23.37
CA LEU A 20 37.89 -9.81 -24.70
C LEU A 20 39.10 -8.86 -24.59
N ASP A 21 39.25 -8.13 -23.46
CA ASP A 21 40.32 -7.12 -23.27
C ASP A 21 41.01 -7.17 -21.88
N GLY A 22 40.87 -8.28 -21.14
CA GLY A 22 41.69 -8.54 -19.94
C GLY A 22 41.36 -7.74 -18.67
N LYS A 23 40.23 -7.03 -18.60
CA LYS A 23 39.74 -6.47 -17.33
C LYS A 23 38.22 -6.57 -17.23
N CYS A 24 37.72 -7.64 -16.64
CA CYS A 24 36.36 -7.66 -16.12
C CYS A 24 36.36 -6.85 -14.82
N SER A 25 35.68 -5.70 -14.81
CA SER A 25 35.64 -4.83 -13.61
C SER A 25 34.49 -5.15 -12.66
N ILE A 26 33.45 -5.85 -13.12
CA ILE A 26 32.20 -6.06 -12.36
C ILE A 26 31.67 -7.46 -12.69
N SER A 27 31.57 -8.33 -11.68
CA SER A 27 31.00 -9.68 -11.79
C SER A 27 29.96 -9.87 -10.68
N CYS A 28 28.81 -10.46 -11.01
CA CYS A 28 27.75 -10.79 -10.06
C CYS A 28 28.04 -12.05 -9.22
N ASP A 29 29.33 -12.37 -9.05
CA ASP A 29 29.85 -13.44 -8.18
C ASP A 29 30.62 -12.85 -6.99
N ASP A 30 30.75 -11.52 -6.94
CA ASP A 30 31.42 -10.78 -5.85
C ASP A 30 30.42 -10.43 -4.75
N ASP A 31 30.74 -10.78 -3.50
CA ASP A 31 29.91 -10.51 -2.31
C ASP A 31 29.69 -9.00 -2.07
N HIS A 32 30.52 -8.14 -2.67
CA HIS A 32 30.42 -6.69 -2.56
C HIS A 32 29.49 -6.06 -3.61
N ILE A 33 28.83 -6.86 -4.47
CA ILE A 33 28.03 -6.35 -5.58
C ILE A 33 26.70 -7.10 -5.65
N ASN A 34 25.60 -6.35 -5.57
CA ASN A 34 24.27 -6.90 -5.74
C ASN A 34 23.79 -6.70 -7.19
N CYS A 35 23.38 -7.78 -7.84
CA CYS A 35 22.83 -7.76 -9.19
C CYS A 35 21.33 -8.06 -9.19
N TYR A 36 20.57 -7.21 -9.89
CA TYR A 36 19.13 -7.31 -10.02
C TYR A 36 18.72 -7.31 -11.49
N LEU A 37 17.68 -8.06 -11.80
CA LEU A 37 16.94 -7.93 -13.05
C LEU A 37 15.57 -7.35 -12.73
N ILE A 38 15.27 -6.16 -13.25
CA ILE A 38 14.02 -5.46 -12.99
C ILE A 38 13.21 -5.24 -14.27
N ASP A 39 11.90 -5.11 -14.12
CA ASP A 39 11.00 -4.74 -15.21
C ASP A 39 10.95 -3.20 -15.40
N ASN A 40 10.32 -2.72 -16.47
CA ASN A 40 10.06 -1.31 -16.74
C ASN A 40 9.14 -0.63 -15.71
N ASN A 41 8.48 -1.42 -14.86
CA ASN A 41 7.70 -0.96 -13.72
C ASN A 41 8.49 -0.95 -12.40
N GLY A 42 9.76 -1.35 -12.42
CA GLY A 42 10.62 -1.36 -11.24
C GLY A 42 10.41 -2.53 -10.29
N PHE A 43 9.76 -3.62 -10.72
CA PHE A 43 9.67 -4.86 -9.95
C PHE A 43 10.87 -5.77 -10.21
N ILE A 44 11.37 -6.41 -9.15
CA ILE A 44 12.50 -7.34 -9.23
C ILE A 44 12.02 -8.71 -9.73
N LEU A 45 12.62 -9.20 -10.81
CA LEU A 45 12.37 -10.54 -11.37
C LEU A 45 13.42 -11.56 -10.94
N VAL A 46 14.66 -11.11 -10.78
CA VAL A 46 15.80 -11.93 -10.34
C VAL A 46 16.67 -11.11 -9.41
N ALA A 47 16.99 -11.68 -8.26
CA ALA A 47 17.93 -11.17 -7.27
C ALA A 47 18.70 -12.34 -6.66
N GLU A 48 19.81 -12.04 -5.98
CA GLU A 48 20.60 -13.06 -5.29
C GLU A 48 19.79 -13.68 -4.15
N ASP A 49 19.16 -12.82 -3.34
CA ASP A 49 18.14 -13.24 -2.40
C ASP A 49 16.80 -13.45 -3.11
N SER A 50 16.35 -14.70 -3.11
CA SER A 50 15.05 -15.10 -3.64
C SER A 50 13.87 -14.38 -2.98
N SER A 51 14.01 -13.91 -1.74
CA SER A 51 12.94 -13.21 -1.00
C SER A 51 12.54 -11.86 -1.63
N LEU A 52 13.47 -11.24 -2.36
CA LEU A 52 13.27 -9.95 -3.03
C LEU A 52 12.55 -10.09 -4.38
N THR A 53 12.35 -11.32 -4.87
CA THR A 53 11.66 -11.54 -6.15
C THR A 53 10.19 -11.14 -6.04
N GLY A 54 9.74 -10.28 -6.94
CA GLY A 54 8.38 -9.72 -6.94
C GLY A 54 8.21 -8.48 -6.05
N VAL A 55 9.22 -8.11 -5.27
CA VAL A 55 9.24 -6.88 -4.48
C VAL A 55 9.59 -5.69 -5.37
N PHE A 56 9.10 -4.52 -5.01
CA PHE A 56 9.45 -3.28 -5.71
C PHE A 56 10.90 -2.89 -5.42
N PHE A 57 11.63 -2.52 -6.47
CA PHE A 57 13.05 -2.17 -6.36
C PHE A 57 13.30 -0.99 -5.41
N GLY A 58 12.36 -0.04 -5.32
CA GLY A 58 12.48 1.08 -4.38
C GLY A 58 12.36 0.69 -2.90
N GLU A 59 11.76 -0.46 -2.58
CA GLU A 59 11.70 -0.97 -1.21
C GLU A 59 13.01 -1.65 -0.81
N ALA A 60 13.64 -2.36 -1.75
CA ALA A 60 14.94 -2.99 -1.54
C ALA A 60 16.10 -1.97 -1.57
N GLU A 61 16.12 -1.09 -2.58
CA GLU A 61 17.20 -0.13 -2.85
C GLU A 61 16.65 1.29 -3.08
N GLY A 62 16.10 1.88 -2.00
CA GLY A 62 15.47 3.21 -2.04
C GLY A 62 16.41 4.35 -2.43
N ALA A 63 17.69 4.29 -2.04
CA ALA A 63 18.70 5.27 -2.43
C ALA A 63 18.92 5.30 -3.96
N VAL A 64 19.04 4.13 -4.57
CA VAL A 64 19.21 3.99 -6.02
C VAL A 64 17.96 4.44 -6.75
N MET A 65 16.77 4.02 -6.30
CA MET A 65 15.52 4.44 -6.89
C MET A 65 15.31 5.97 -6.80
N SER A 66 15.63 6.60 -5.67
CA SER A 66 15.59 8.05 -5.51
C SER A 66 16.48 8.77 -6.53
N LYS A 67 17.70 8.26 -6.71
CA LYS A 67 18.62 8.81 -7.72
C LYS A 67 18.09 8.64 -9.14
N LEU A 68 17.55 7.46 -9.48
CA LEU A 68 16.94 7.19 -10.79
C LEU A 68 15.76 8.12 -11.10
N LEU A 69 14.96 8.48 -10.09
CA LEU A 69 13.89 9.48 -10.20
C LEU A 69 14.46 10.88 -10.46
N SER A 70 15.49 11.29 -9.72
CA SER A 70 16.13 12.60 -9.89
C SER A 70 16.80 12.76 -11.26
N MET A 71 17.32 11.66 -11.81
CA MET A 71 17.96 11.61 -13.13
C MET A 71 16.93 11.53 -14.27
N GLY A 72 15.64 11.38 -13.96
CA GLY A 72 14.58 11.23 -14.96
C GLY A 72 14.59 9.90 -15.72
N SER A 73 15.38 8.92 -15.26
CA SER A 73 15.35 7.56 -15.82
C SER A 73 14.08 6.82 -15.41
N PHE A 74 13.61 7.05 -14.19
CA PHE A 74 12.30 6.63 -13.73
C PHE A 74 11.39 7.83 -13.50
N LYS A 75 10.10 7.62 -13.70
CA LYS A 75 9.06 8.63 -13.46
C LYS A 75 8.03 8.08 -12.48
N ARG A 76 7.68 8.89 -11.48
CA ARG A 76 6.53 8.67 -10.61
C ARG A 76 5.26 9.14 -11.31
N VAL A 77 4.26 8.27 -11.36
CA VAL A 77 2.92 8.52 -11.88
C VAL A 77 1.92 8.19 -10.77
N THR A 78 1.04 9.12 -10.44
CA THR A 78 0.00 8.91 -9.42
C THR A 78 -1.31 8.56 -10.09
N LEU A 79 -1.89 7.42 -9.72
CA LEU A 79 -3.23 7.01 -10.13
C LEU A 79 -4.21 7.33 -9.00
N TYR A 80 -5.41 7.77 -9.34
CA TYR A 80 -6.44 8.18 -8.39
C TYR A 80 -7.64 7.26 -8.50
N ASP A 81 -8.08 6.69 -7.38
CA ASP A 81 -9.37 6.02 -7.25
C ASP A 81 -10.29 6.87 -6.37
N TYR A 82 -11.28 7.49 -6.99
CA TYR A 82 -12.28 8.33 -6.31
C TYR A 82 -13.46 7.53 -5.75
N GLN A 83 -13.48 6.20 -5.95
CA GLN A 83 -14.57 5.30 -5.54
C GLN A 83 -14.14 4.34 -4.43
N ALA A 84 -13.03 4.63 -3.75
CA ALA A 84 -12.50 3.79 -2.68
C ALA A 84 -13.30 3.89 -1.38
N ILE A 85 -13.14 2.87 -0.53
CA ILE A 85 -13.75 2.77 0.79
C ILE A 85 -12.63 2.62 1.82
N CYS A 86 -12.48 3.62 2.69
CA CYS A 86 -11.47 3.65 3.74
C CYS A 86 -12.08 3.25 5.08
N ARG A 87 -11.24 2.67 5.94
CA ARG A 87 -11.61 2.31 7.31
C ARG A 87 -11.18 3.43 8.24
N ILE A 88 -12.16 4.08 8.87
CA ILE A 88 -11.88 4.99 9.95
C ILE A 88 -12.24 4.35 11.28
N TYR A 89 -11.41 4.60 12.28
CA TYR A 89 -11.76 4.30 13.66
C TYR A 89 -12.72 5.41 14.10
N ALA A 90 -14.00 5.06 14.25
CA ALA A 90 -14.91 5.96 14.94
C ALA A 90 -14.43 6.01 16.39
N GLU A 91 -13.89 7.16 16.81
CA GLU A 91 -13.77 7.42 18.24
C GLU A 91 -15.17 7.26 18.82
N SER A 92 -15.33 6.25 19.69
CA SER A 92 -16.52 6.12 20.50
C SER A 92 -16.52 7.28 21.49
N SER A 93 -16.93 8.47 21.04
CA SER A 93 -17.62 9.36 21.95
C SER A 93 -18.84 8.58 22.38
N ASP A 94 -18.82 8.07 23.61
CA ASP A 94 -19.97 7.46 24.28
C ASP A 94 -21.10 8.51 24.33
N SER A 95 -21.80 8.72 23.22
CA SER A 95 -23.09 9.37 23.18
C SER A 95 -24.15 8.31 23.47
N SER A 96 -23.92 7.52 24.51
CA SER A 96 -25.00 6.87 25.24
C SER A 96 -25.53 7.87 26.25
N SER A 97 -26.15 8.94 25.79
CA SER A 97 -27.11 9.65 26.62
C SER A 97 -28.39 8.80 26.68
N SER A 98 -28.31 7.62 27.30
CA SER A 98 -29.49 6.94 27.84
C SER A 98 -29.76 7.53 29.22
N LEU A 99 -30.05 8.83 29.25
CA LEU A 99 -30.70 9.45 30.39
C LEU A 99 -32.17 9.60 30.03
N LEU A 100 -33.01 9.20 31.00
CA LEU A 100 -34.47 9.12 31.05
C LEU A 100 -34.93 7.64 30.99
N ASP A 101 -35.40 7.00 32.05
CA ASP A 101 -35.84 7.47 33.37
C ASP A 101 -35.95 6.21 34.25
N PRO A 102 -35.33 6.13 35.46
CA PRO A 102 -35.44 4.94 36.33
C PRO A 102 -36.90 4.57 36.63
N TYR A 103 -37.81 5.55 36.54
CA TYR A 103 -39.24 5.34 36.68
C TYR A 103 -39.77 4.46 35.53
N PHE A 104 -39.52 4.81 34.26
CA PHE A 104 -40.01 4.03 33.12
C PHE A 104 -39.46 2.61 33.10
N ALA A 105 -38.17 2.42 33.45
CA ALA A 105 -37.58 1.11 33.62
C ALA A 105 -38.34 0.27 34.67
N PHE A 106 -38.64 0.85 35.83
CA PHE A 106 -39.44 0.20 36.87
C PHE A 106 -40.87 -0.13 36.41
N PHE A 107 -41.55 0.78 35.71
CA PHE A 107 -42.89 0.48 35.18
C PHE A 107 -42.88 -0.58 34.09
N THR A 108 -41.85 -0.62 33.25
CA THR A 108 -41.70 -1.68 32.25
C THR A 108 -41.42 -3.04 32.89
N THR A 109 -40.59 -3.11 33.93
CA THR A 109 -40.34 -4.37 34.64
C THR A 109 -41.56 -4.85 35.41
N VAL A 110 -42.29 -3.94 36.08
CA VAL A 110 -43.55 -4.27 36.76
C VAL A 110 -44.61 -4.71 35.74
N LYS A 111 -44.75 -4.00 34.62
CA LYS A 111 -45.69 -4.38 33.57
C LYS A 111 -45.32 -5.72 32.93
N TRP A 112 -44.04 -5.99 32.69
CA TRP A 112 -43.56 -7.28 32.22
C TRP A 112 -43.87 -8.39 33.22
N LEU A 113 -43.57 -8.20 34.51
CA LEU A 113 -43.87 -9.15 35.57
C LEU A 113 -45.37 -9.45 35.67
N LEU A 114 -46.23 -8.44 35.55
CA LEU A 114 -47.68 -8.62 35.55
C LEU A 114 -48.17 -9.36 34.30
N THR A 115 -47.55 -9.13 33.15
CA THR A 115 -47.91 -9.80 31.90
C THR A 115 -47.51 -11.27 31.97
N GLU A 116 -46.30 -11.56 32.45
CA GLU A 116 -45.85 -12.93 32.70
C GLU A 116 -46.68 -13.63 33.77
N LEU A 117 -47.14 -12.92 34.81
CA LEU A 117 -48.02 -13.51 35.83
C LEU A 117 -49.41 -13.85 35.25
N VAL A 118 -49.94 -13.05 34.33
CA VAL A 118 -51.19 -13.33 33.63
C VAL A 118 -51.04 -14.49 32.63
N ILE A 119 -49.93 -14.53 31.89
CA ILE A 119 -49.60 -15.63 30.97
C ILE A 119 -49.36 -16.91 31.79
N PHE A 120 -48.62 -16.84 32.88
CA PHE A 120 -48.41 -17.96 33.80
C PHE A 120 -49.73 -18.46 34.40
N LEU A 121 -50.66 -17.59 34.80
CA LEU A 121 -52.00 -18.01 35.28
C LEU A 121 -52.85 -18.64 34.17
N MET A 122 -52.66 -18.20 32.92
CA MET A 122 -53.32 -18.74 31.72
C MET A 122 -52.70 -20.08 31.29
N GLU A 123 -51.39 -20.24 31.42
CA GLU A 123 -50.59 -21.41 31.05
C GLU A 123 -50.47 -22.45 32.18
N PHE A 124 -50.73 -22.08 33.44
CA PHE A 124 -50.86 -23.04 34.56
C PHE A 124 -52.07 -23.98 34.39
N ASN A 125 -52.83 -23.80 33.32
CA ASN A 125 -53.81 -24.75 32.83
C ASN A 125 -53.29 -25.78 31.81
N LEU A 126 -51.99 -25.92 31.49
CA LEU A 126 -51.38 -27.15 30.94
C LEU A 126 -49.85 -27.01 30.66
N TYR A 127 -49.06 -27.75 31.43
CA TYR A 127 -47.79 -28.45 31.15
C TYR A 127 -46.66 -27.84 30.28
N SER A 128 -45.43 -28.04 30.79
CA SER A 128 -44.11 -28.15 30.10
C SER A 128 -43.32 -26.85 29.95
N TRP A 129 -42.47 -26.47 30.91
CA TRP A 129 -41.06 -26.91 31.01
C TRP A 129 -40.37 -27.17 29.65
N TRP A 130 -39.25 -26.47 29.47
CA TRP A 130 -38.08 -26.74 28.61
C TRP A 130 -38.08 -25.84 27.37
N HIS A 131 -37.36 -24.71 27.43
CA HIS A 131 -36.16 -24.49 26.62
C HIS A 131 -35.33 -23.35 27.24
N LEU A 132 -34.10 -23.71 27.62
CA LEU A 132 -33.01 -22.82 28.01
C LEU A 132 -32.51 -22.12 26.74
N ASP A 133 -32.44 -20.78 26.72
CA ASP A 133 -31.80 -20.06 25.62
C ASP A 133 -30.43 -19.48 26.02
N VAL A 134 -29.48 -19.82 25.15
CA VAL A 134 -28.04 -19.58 25.21
C VAL A 134 -27.74 -18.09 25.05
N THR A 135 -27.01 -17.51 26.02
CA THR A 135 -26.41 -16.19 25.89
C THR A 135 -25.16 -16.24 25.01
N ALA A 136 -25.20 -15.61 23.84
CA ALA A 136 -24.03 -15.35 23.01
C ALA A 136 -23.30 -14.09 23.52
N GLN A 137 -22.02 -14.23 23.88
CA GLN A 137 -21.12 -13.10 24.14
C GLN A 137 -20.60 -12.54 22.81
N ALA A 138 -20.98 -11.31 22.46
CA ALA A 138 -20.35 -10.53 21.41
C ALA A 138 -19.15 -9.76 21.98
N GLN A 139 -17.95 -10.12 21.54
CA GLN A 139 -16.72 -9.42 21.89
C GLN A 139 -16.66 -8.08 21.13
N ARG A 140 -16.66 -6.97 21.86
CA ARG A 140 -16.61 -5.61 21.30
C ARG A 140 -15.18 -5.27 20.89
N GLU A 141 -14.86 -5.58 19.64
CA GLU A 141 -13.75 -4.92 18.94
C GLU A 141 -14.26 -3.56 18.43
N GLY A 142 -13.41 -2.52 18.50
CA GLY A 142 -13.79 -1.15 18.16
C GLY A 142 -14.51 -1.08 16.81
N ARG A 143 -15.66 -0.41 16.76
CA ARG A 143 -16.46 -0.29 15.53
C ARG A 143 -15.65 0.47 14.48
N THR A 144 -15.04 -0.25 13.54
CA THR A 144 -14.47 0.34 12.33
C THR A 144 -15.63 0.78 11.44
N MET A 145 -15.64 2.06 11.07
CA MET A 145 -16.64 2.61 10.17
C MET A 145 -16.04 2.68 8.77
N LEU A 146 -16.83 2.25 7.78
CA LEU A 146 -16.45 2.35 6.37
C LEU A 146 -16.97 3.66 5.82
N VAL A 147 -16.08 4.46 5.23
CA VAL A 147 -16.42 5.75 4.64
C VAL A 147 -15.90 5.85 3.21
N PRO A 148 -16.62 6.53 2.30
CA PRO A 148 -16.10 6.83 0.98
C PRO A 148 -14.89 7.77 1.10
N CYS A 149 -13.81 7.45 0.40
CA CYS A 149 -12.58 8.23 0.38
C CYS A 149 -11.95 8.17 -1.02
N ASP A 150 -10.93 8.99 -1.23
CA ASP A 150 -10.11 8.91 -2.44
C ASP A 150 -8.80 8.20 -2.08
N THR A 151 -8.32 7.28 -2.90
CA THR A 151 -7.01 6.64 -2.73
C THR A 151 -6.08 7.01 -3.87
N GLU A 152 -4.85 7.38 -3.50
CA GLU A 152 -3.76 7.60 -4.46
C GLU A 152 -2.86 6.37 -4.51
N TYR A 153 -2.63 5.84 -5.72
CA TYR A 153 -1.71 4.74 -5.97
C TYR A 153 -0.47 5.28 -6.69
N PRO A 154 0.68 5.38 -6.01
CA PRO A 154 1.94 5.75 -6.64
C PRO A 154 2.45 4.57 -7.49
N ALA A 155 2.60 4.82 -8.79
CA ALA A 155 3.18 3.88 -9.74
C ALA A 155 4.49 4.44 -10.31
N PHE A 156 5.41 3.55 -10.65
CA PHE A 156 6.71 3.91 -11.22
C PHE A 156 6.87 3.29 -12.60
N ILE A 157 7.43 4.07 -13.52
CA ILE A 157 7.69 3.62 -14.89
C ILE A 157 9.02 4.15 -15.40
N SER A 158 9.80 3.31 -16.05
CA SER A 158 11.05 3.69 -16.71
C SER A 158 10.78 4.48 -17.98
N GLU A 159 11.60 5.50 -18.24
CA GLU A 159 11.57 6.24 -19.51
C GLU A 159 12.26 5.42 -20.63
N ARG A 160 11.74 5.48 -21.87
CA ARG A 160 12.10 4.54 -22.95
C ARG A 160 13.49 4.74 -23.56
N THR A 161 14.30 5.69 -23.07
CA THR A 161 15.58 6.10 -23.69
C THR A 161 16.83 5.84 -22.84
N ILE A 162 16.77 4.93 -21.86
CA ILE A 162 17.94 4.60 -21.03
C ILE A 162 18.87 3.69 -21.84
N LYS A 163 19.91 4.27 -22.46
CA LYS A 163 20.93 3.48 -23.16
C LYS A 163 21.91 2.84 -22.18
N GLU A 164 22.33 3.59 -21.17
CA GLU A 164 23.09 3.14 -19.99
C GLU A 164 23.19 4.33 -19.03
N THR A 165 22.86 4.13 -17.75
CA THR A 165 22.99 5.20 -16.74
C THR A 165 23.85 4.68 -15.60
N THR A 166 24.97 5.34 -15.37
CA THR A 166 25.81 5.15 -14.18
C THR A 166 25.56 6.30 -13.22
N GLY A 167 25.42 5.98 -11.95
CA GLY A 167 25.21 6.98 -10.91
C GLY A 167 26.03 6.66 -9.67
N ASN A 168 26.51 7.73 -9.04
CA ASN A 168 27.11 7.67 -7.72
C ASN A 168 26.20 8.43 -6.76
N ILE A 169 25.99 7.84 -5.59
CA ILE A 169 25.19 8.38 -4.50
C ILE A 169 26.16 8.62 -3.37
N ASP A 170 26.25 9.88 -2.95
CA ASP A 170 27.03 10.27 -1.79
C ASP A 170 26.17 10.00 -0.56
N CYS A 171 26.64 9.11 0.30
CA CYS A 171 26.06 8.80 1.59
C CYS A 171 27.04 9.33 2.64
N GLU A 172 26.59 9.79 3.80
CA GLU A 172 27.42 10.55 4.77
C GLU A 172 28.81 9.92 5.04
N ASP A 173 28.91 8.58 5.02
CA ASP A 173 30.14 7.81 5.28
C ASP A 173 30.78 7.14 4.05
N CYS A 174 30.12 7.11 2.88
CA CYS A 174 30.56 6.33 1.72
C CYS A 174 29.93 6.77 0.40
N ILE A 175 30.51 6.35 -0.73
CA ILE A 175 29.90 6.53 -2.05
C ILE A 175 29.32 5.19 -2.53
N LYS A 176 28.00 5.12 -2.68
CA LYS A 176 27.30 3.96 -3.27
C LYS A 176 27.14 4.17 -4.77
N SER A 177 27.77 3.31 -5.56
CA SER A 177 27.72 3.37 -7.02
C SER A 177 26.74 2.35 -7.60
N PHE A 178 26.11 2.69 -8.71
CA PHE A 178 25.23 1.77 -9.43
C PHE A 178 25.31 1.99 -10.94
N VAL A 179 24.97 0.93 -11.67
CA VAL A 179 24.83 0.93 -13.13
C VAL A 179 23.50 0.29 -13.48
N ILE A 180 22.72 0.95 -14.34
CA ILE A 180 21.51 0.39 -14.94
C ILE A 180 21.66 0.34 -16.46
N GLN A 181 21.36 -0.82 -17.02
CA GLN A 181 21.42 -1.05 -18.46
C GLN A 181 20.16 -1.75 -18.96
N GLN A 182 19.58 -1.26 -20.06
CA GLN A 182 18.45 -1.89 -20.71
C GLN A 182 18.90 -3.13 -21.49
N ILE A 183 18.16 -4.24 -21.34
CA ILE A 183 18.40 -5.43 -22.16
C ILE A 183 17.81 -5.18 -23.57
N PRO A 184 18.62 -5.32 -24.64
CA PRO A 184 18.16 -5.05 -25.99
C PRO A 184 17.00 -5.96 -26.39
N SER A 185 16.03 -5.40 -27.11
CA SER A 185 14.80 -6.11 -27.55
C SER A 185 13.91 -6.62 -26.41
N SER A 186 14.01 -6.04 -25.22
CA SER A 186 13.20 -6.38 -24.04
C SER A 186 12.78 -5.13 -23.26
N ASN A 187 11.80 -5.30 -22.37
CA ASN A 187 11.36 -4.32 -21.38
C ASN A 187 12.14 -4.41 -20.05
N LEU A 188 13.15 -5.27 -19.98
CA LEU A 188 13.90 -5.55 -18.77
C LEU A 188 15.17 -4.69 -18.67
N PHE A 189 15.57 -4.41 -17.43
CA PHE A 189 16.78 -3.70 -17.09
C PHE A 189 17.62 -4.54 -16.12
N MET A 190 18.93 -4.59 -16.37
CA MET A 190 19.89 -5.12 -15.42
C MET A 190 20.43 -3.98 -14.58
N VAL A 191 20.35 -4.12 -13.27
CA VAL A 191 20.86 -3.14 -12.30
C VAL A 191 21.95 -3.80 -11.48
N VAL A 192 23.08 -3.14 -11.38
CA VAL A 192 24.21 -3.57 -10.56
C VAL A 192 24.50 -2.49 -9.54
N VAL A 193 24.55 -2.86 -8.27
CA VAL A 193 24.66 -1.94 -7.14
C VAL A 193 25.80 -2.38 -6.23
N ASP A 194 26.65 -1.43 -5.82
CA ASP A 194 27.70 -1.69 -4.84
C ASP A 194 27.09 -1.89 -3.44
N ASN A 195 27.44 -2.99 -2.78
CA ASN A 195 26.93 -3.37 -1.45
C ASN A 195 27.92 -3.07 -0.31
N LYS A 196 28.97 -2.27 -0.55
CA LYS A 196 29.95 -1.91 0.51
C LYS A 196 29.36 -1.05 1.62
N CYS A 197 28.23 -0.37 1.39
CA CYS A 197 27.61 0.47 2.40
C CYS A 197 26.09 0.62 2.27
N ASP A 198 25.46 0.88 3.41
CA ASP A 198 24.00 1.00 3.57
C ASP A 198 23.57 2.46 3.72
N CYS A 199 22.93 3.01 2.70
CA CYS A 199 22.46 4.39 2.70
C CYS A 199 21.06 4.51 3.32
N LYS A 200 20.97 4.38 4.64
CA LYS A 200 19.68 4.37 5.39
C LYS A 200 18.94 5.70 5.39
N GLU A 201 19.62 6.81 5.13
CA GLU A 201 19.01 8.15 5.03
C GLU A 201 17.87 8.20 3.99
N PHE A 202 18.03 7.49 2.87
CA PHE A 202 17.11 7.59 1.74
C PHE A 202 15.77 6.86 1.94
N GLY A 203 15.63 6.03 2.97
CA GLY A 203 14.42 5.26 3.26
C GLY A 203 13.95 4.34 2.11
N PRO A 204 13.06 3.38 2.37
CA PRO A 204 12.41 2.64 1.31
C PRO A 204 11.39 3.53 0.59
N ILE A 205 11.32 3.42 -0.73
CA ILE A 205 10.26 4.02 -1.56
C ILE A 205 9.21 2.94 -1.80
N THR A 206 8.03 3.09 -1.20
CA THR A 206 6.94 2.11 -1.32
C THR A 206 5.96 2.49 -2.42
N MET A 207 5.17 1.50 -2.86
CA MET A 207 4.01 1.70 -3.75
C MET A 207 2.68 1.61 -2.99
N ASP A 208 2.71 1.79 -1.67
CA ASP A 208 1.51 1.66 -0.84
C ASP A 208 0.48 2.74 -1.18
N PRO A 209 -0.82 2.39 -1.18
CA PRO A 209 -1.88 3.36 -1.41
C PRO A 209 -1.95 4.38 -0.29
N ILE A 210 -2.13 5.65 -0.65
CA ILE A 210 -2.33 6.75 0.29
C ILE A 210 -3.82 7.05 0.34
N GLU A 211 -4.42 6.85 1.52
CA GLU A 211 -5.83 7.15 1.78
C GLU A 211 -6.01 8.65 2.05
N ILE A 212 -6.84 9.31 1.24
CA ILE A 212 -7.21 10.72 1.38
C ILE A 212 -8.68 10.80 1.78
N ILE A 213 -8.91 11.12 3.04
CA ILE A 213 -10.25 11.38 3.55
C ILE A 213 -10.62 12.81 3.17
N ARG A 214 -11.70 12.98 2.39
CA ARG A 214 -12.21 14.32 2.06
C ARG A 214 -12.71 14.99 3.32
N THR A 215 -11.97 15.98 3.82
CA THR A 215 -12.48 16.94 4.79
C THR A 215 -13.47 17.88 4.09
N GLU A 216 -14.59 18.20 4.73
CA GLU A 216 -15.67 19.00 4.15
C GLU A 216 -15.21 20.37 3.60
N ASP A 217 -14.09 20.90 4.10
CA ASP A 217 -13.48 22.16 3.68
C ASP A 217 -13.00 22.17 2.22
N VAL A 218 -12.55 21.03 1.67
CA VAL A 218 -12.05 20.96 0.28
C VAL A 218 -13.19 20.95 -0.73
N GLN A 219 -14.35 20.40 -0.34
CA GLN A 219 -15.55 20.33 -1.18
C GLN A 219 -16.09 21.73 -1.50
N THR A 220 -16.02 22.67 -0.55
CA THR A 220 -16.49 24.04 -0.73
C THR A 220 -15.59 24.83 -1.70
N HIS A 221 -14.27 24.66 -1.65
CA HIS A 221 -13.34 25.34 -2.56
C HIS A 221 -13.43 24.83 -4.00
N ALA A 222 -13.55 23.51 -4.20
CA ALA A 222 -13.65 22.92 -5.54
C ALA A 222 -14.95 23.35 -6.25
N THR A 223 -16.08 23.28 -5.56
CA THR A 223 -17.40 23.68 -6.11
C THR A 223 -17.46 25.18 -6.43
N HIS A 224 -16.89 26.03 -5.58
CA HIS A 224 -16.84 27.49 -5.84
C HIS A 224 -15.98 27.84 -7.06
N SER A 225 -14.90 27.09 -7.31
CA SER A 225 -14.01 27.31 -8.46
C SER A 225 -14.65 26.93 -9.79
N ILE A 226 -15.41 25.83 -9.81
CA ILE A 226 -16.12 25.32 -10.99
C ILE A 226 -17.30 26.26 -11.33
N LEU A 227 -18.11 26.65 -10.34
CA LEU A 227 -19.20 27.60 -10.52
C LEU A 227 -18.73 28.95 -11.05
N ARG A 228 -17.59 29.48 -10.55
CA ARG A 228 -17.00 30.71 -11.08
C ARG A 228 -16.57 30.59 -12.54
N LYS A 229 -15.95 29.48 -12.94
CA LYS A 229 -15.54 29.27 -14.35
C LYS A 229 -16.75 29.14 -15.28
N THR A 230 -17.79 28.44 -14.85
CA THR A 230 -19.02 28.28 -15.64
C THR A 230 -19.78 29.60 -15.76
N LEU A 231 -19.94 30.37 -14.68
CA LEU A 231 -20.56 31.70 -14.71
C LEU A 231 -19.75 32.71 -15.55
N TRP A 232 -18.42 32.68 -15.48
CA TRP A 232 -17.57 33.57 -16.28
C TRP A 232 -17.60 33.25 -17.78
N ASN A 233 -17.86 32.00 -18.16
CA ASN A 233 -18.05 31.60 -19.56
C ASN A 233 -19.47 31.90 -20.07
N VAL A 234 -20.48 31.89 -19.19
CA VAL A 234 -21.85 32.32 -19.52
C VAL A 234 -21.94 33.84 -19.66
N ALA A 235 -21.24 34.61 -18.82
CA ALA A 235 -21.22 36.08 -18.88
C ALA A 235 -20.38 36.65 -20.05
N ARG A 236 -19.67 35.81 -20.81
CA ARG A 236 -18.88 36.20 -21.99
C ARG A 236 -19.51 35.79 -23.33
N ARG A 237 -20.72 35.25 -23.31
CA ARG A 237 -21.62 35.16 -24.47
C ARG A 237 -22.66 36.28 -24.38
#